data_AF-A0A9E5CCP0-F1
#
_entry.id   AF-A0A9E5CCP0-F1
#
_cell.length_a   1.000
_cell.length_b   1.000
_cell.length_c   1.000
_cell.angle_alpha   90.00
_cell.angle_beta   90.00
_cell.angle_gamma   90.00
#
_symmetry.space_group_name_H-M   'P 1'
#
loop_
_entity.id
_entity.type
_entity.pdbx_description
1 polymer ?
#
loop_
_entity_poly.entity_id
_entity_poly.type
_entity_poly.pdbx_seq_one_letter_code
_entity_poly.pdbx_strand_id
1 'polypeptide(L)'
;MGQSGADFNAIRISLASPEQIRAWSYGEVTKPETINYRTLRPEKDGLFCERIFGPTKDWECYCGKYKKIRYKGVICDRCGVEVARSKVRRERMGHVKLAAPVAHIWFSKGTPSRLGLLLDLSPRNLERILYFAQYVVTAVDGDARQNAIEQLGAYRDAEMNRFDEELKEAIAENNVEATLAVTMQAMFNARAEAERLATEAAEADKPKKKITKAQLTKLEKEADARTKAEQTEIAGIKGADAVSRLAELTEELKAGVESDVQDKIDDLEAIRVMDLLTEARFRELRDKFGEVFKASMGAESVLEILQNTSLDDLRADLQDQVRNTSGQRRKKAIKRLRVVEAFRKSGNKAEWMVLTVLPILPPELHPMVQLDGGRFATSDLNDLYRRVINRNNRLKHLIDLQAPEIIIRN
;
A
#
# COMPACT_ATOMS: atom_id res chain seq x y z
N MET A 1 -43.28 -35.75 -16.33
CA MET A 1 -41.98 -35.80 -17.04
C MET A 1 -41.28 -34.49 -16.76
N GLY A 2 -40.15 -34.38 -16.07
CA GLY A 2 -39.25 -35.34 -15.47
C GLY A 2 -38.25 -34.57 -14.59
N GLN A 3 -37.65 -35.27 -13.62
CA GLN A 3 -36.31 -35.09 -13.03
C GLN A 3 -35.94 -33.66 -12.54
N SER A 4 -35.53 -33.43 -11.30
CA SER A 4 -34.57 -34.22 -10.54
C SER A 4 -34.61 -33.82 -9.07
N GLY A 5 -35.08 -34.70 -8.19
CA GLY A 5 -34.43 -34.80 -6.88
C GLY A 5 -33.06 -35.36 -7.17
N ALA A 6 -32.09 -34.49 -7.44
CA ALA A 6 -30.71 -34.95 -7.50
C ALA A 6 -30.39 -35.40 -6.07
N ASP A 7 -30.24 -36.70 -5.86
CA ASP A 7 -29.69 -37.22 -4.62
C ASP A 7 -28.24 -36.72 -4.54
N PHE A 8 -28.06 -35.60 -3.84
CA PHE A 8 -26.75 -35.00 -3.64
C PHE A 8 -26.01 -35.79 -2.56
N ASN A 9 -24.86 -36.38 -2.92
CA ASN A 9 -24.03 -37.11 -1.95
C ASN A 9 -23.22 -36.18 -1.03
N ALA A 10 -22.93 -34.95 -1.46
CA ALA A 10 -22.18 -33.97 -0.67
C ALA A 10 -22.40 -32.53 -1.16
N ILE A 11 -22.19 -31.56 -0.28
CA ILE A 11 -22.15 -30.12 -0.60
C ILE A 11 -20.73 -29.61 -0.35
N ARG A 12 -20.13 -28.96 -1.34
CA ARG A 12 -18.78 -28.37 -1.24
C ARG A 12 -18.88 -26.86 -1.13
N ILE A 13 -18.05 -26.28 -0.26
CA ILE A 13 -17.81 -24.83 -0.18
C ILE A 13 -16.34 -24.53 -0.50
N SER A 14 -16.11 -23.47 -1.28
CA SER A 14 -14.77 -22.99 -1.64
C SER A 14 -14.76 -21.47 -1.71
N LEU A 15 -13.57 -20.89 -1.77
CA LEU A 15 -13.44 -19.47 -2.08
C LEU A 15 -13.82 -19.23 -3.55
N ALA A 16 -14.41 -18.07 -3.82
CA ALA A 16 -14.80 -17.67 -5.17
C ALA A 16 -13.68 -16.83 -5.79
N SER A 17 -13.14 -17.28 -6.93
CA SER A 17 -12.20 -16.45 -7.68
C SER A 17 -12.93 -15.26 -8.34
N PRO A 18 -12.22 -14.17 -8.66
CA PRO A 18 -12.81 -13.06 -9.40
C PRO A 18 -13.45 -13.48 -10.74
N GLU A 19 -12.88 -14.49 -11.39
CA GLU A 19 -13.38 -15.07 -12.64
C GLU A 19 -14.68 -15.86 -12.42
N GLN A 20 -14.75 -16.64 -11.34
CA GLN A 20 -15.97 -17.36 -10.95
C GLN A 20 -17.12 -16.39 -10.65
N ILE A 21 -16.83 -15.29 -9.93
CA ILE A 21 -17.83 -14.25 -9.65
C ILE A 21 -18.35 -13.62 -10.95
N ARG A 22 -17.46 -13.36 -11.92
CA ARG A 22 -17.88 -12.87 -13.25
C ARG A 22 -18.72 -13.90 -14.00
N ALA A 23 -18.36 -15.19 -13.92
CA ALA A 23 -19.11 -16.26 -14.58
C ALA A 23 -20.54 -16.42 -14.03
N TRP A 24 -20.77 -16.12 -12.75
CA TRP A 24 -22.10 -16.09 -12.15
C TRP A 24 -22.92 -14.87 -12.54
N SER A 25 -22.25 -13.81 -12.97
CA SER A 25 -22.87 -12.52 -13.17
C SER A 25 -23.48 -12.37 -14.56
N TYR A 26 -24.68 -11.80 -14.60
CA TYR A 26 -25.38 -11.45 -15.84
C TYR A 26 -25.10 -10.01 -16.30
N GLY A 27 -24.29 -9.25 -15.55
CA GLY A 27 -23.93 -7.88 -15.91
C GLY A 27 -23.35 -7.07 -14.74
N GLU A 28 -22.57 -6.04 -15.10
CA GLU A 28 -22.04 -5.08 -14.14
C GLU A 28 -23.11 -4.05 -13.75
N VAL A 29 -23.27 -3.83 -12.44
CA VAL A 29 -24.09 -2.74 -11.90
C VAL A 29 -23.18 -1.52 -11.77
N THR A 30 -23.34 -0.58 -12.69
CA THR A 30 -22.49 0.62 -12.73
C THR A 30 -23.10 1.76 -11.93
N LYS A 31 -24.42 1.83 -11.81
CA LYS A 31 -25.07 2.97 -11.18
C LYS A 31 -25.70 2.63 -9.82
N PRO A 32 -25.71 3.59 -8.86
CA PRO A 32 -26.25 3.39 -7.53
C PRO A 32 -27.78 3.53 -7.47
N GLU A 33 -28.46 3.89 -8.56
CA GLU A 33 -29.91 4.08 -8.54
C GLU A 33 -30.65 2.74 -8.41
N THR A 34 -31.83 2.80 -7.78
CA THR A 34 -32.69 1.65 -7.57
C THR A 34 -33.85 1.65 -8.56
N ILE A 35 -34.90 2.40 -8.25
CA ILE A 35 -36.09 2.57 -9.08
C ILE A 35 -36.38 4.05 -9.25
N ASN A 36 -37.02 4.39 -10.37
CA ASN A 36 -37.48 5.75 -10.61
C ASN A 36 -38.71 6.07 -9.74
N TYR A 37 -38.68 7.18 -9.00
CA TYR A 37 -39.78 7.56 -8.10
C TYR A 37 -41.09 7.91 -8.82
N ARG A 38 -41.05 8.30 -10.10
CA ARG A 38 -42.26 8.64 -10.88
C ARG A 38 -42.84 7.43 -11.57
N THR A 39 -42.00 6.67 -12.28
CA THR A 39 -42.48 5.55 -13.11
C THR A 39 -42.58 4.25 -12.32
N LEU A 40 -41.99 4.19 -11.12
CA LEU A 40 -41.87 2.99 -10.29
C LEU A 40 -41.14 1.85 -11.00
N ARG A 41 -40.39 2.16 -12.07
CA ARG A 41 -39.65 1.18 -12.85
C ARG A 41 -38.17 1.16 -12.44
N PRO A 42 -37.50 0.00 -12.50
CA PRO A 42 -36.07 -0.09 -12.27
C PRO A 42 -35.27 0.79 -13.22
N GLU A 43 -34.28 1.49 -12.67
CA GLU A 43 -33.33 2.27 -13.48
C GLU A 43 -32.39 1.33 -14.26
N LYS A 44 -31.97 1.79 -15.45
CA LYS A 44 -31.00 1.03 -16.26
C LYS A 44 -29.63 1.07 -15.58
N ASP A 45 -28.96 -0.08 -15.58
CA ASP A 45 -27.64 -0.31 -14.99
C ASP A 45 -27.55 -0.09 -13.47
N GLY A 46 -28.71 0.07 -12.81
CA GLY A 46 -28.86 0.16 -11.36
C GLY A 46 -29.06 -1.20 -10.68
N LEU A 47 -29.31 -1.16 -9.36
CA LEU A 47 -29.40 -2.38 -8.51
C LEU A 47 -30.56 -3.31 -8.85
N PHE A 48 -31.59 -2.81 -9.51
CA PHE A 48 -32.78 -3.59 -9.88
C PHE A 48 -32.89 -3.79 -11.40
N CYS A 49 -31.85 -3.45 -12.17
CA CYS A 49 -31.88 -3.40 -13.63
C CYS A 49 -32.38 -4.70 -14.25
N GLU A 50 -33.44 -4.61 -15.06
CA GLU A 50 -34.04 -5.78 -15.70
C GLU A 50 -33.15 -6.43 -16.75
N ARG A 51 -32.21 -5.67 -17.33
CA ARG A 51 -31.24 -6.19 -18.31
C ARG A 51 -30.29 -7.20 -17.66
N ILE A 52 -29.94 -6.97 -16.40
CA ILE A 52 -28.99 -7.79 -15.63
C ILE A 52 -29.76 -8.93 -14.94
N PHE A 53 -30.75 -8.57 -14.13
CA PHE A 53 -31.41 -9.52 -13.23
C PHE A 53 -32.62 -10.22 -13.84
N GLY A 54 -33.11 -9.77 -14.99
CA GLY A 54 -34.29 -10.29 -15.66
C GLY A 54 -35.55 -9.44 -15.44
N PRO A 55 -36.66 -9.78 -16.13
CA PRO A 55 -37.84 -8.93 -16.22
C PRO A 55 -38.64 -8.89 -14.91
N THR A 56 -39.23 -7.73 -14.58
CA THR A 56 -40.08 -7.61 -13.37
C THR A 56 -41.41 -8.36 -13.53
N LYS A 57 -41.92 -8.44 -14.76
CA LYS A 57 -43.16 -9.13 -15.11
C LYS A 57 -42.89 -10.34 -15.99
N ASP A 58 -43.67 -11.39 -15.82
CA ASP A 58 -43.53 -12.60 -16.62
C ASP A 58 -43.68 -12.32 -18.12
N TRP A 59 -42.69 -12.73 -18.89
CA TRP A 59 -42.68 -12.65 -20.35
C TRP A 59 -42.86 -11.24 -20.92
N GLU A 60 -42.43 -10.20 -20.20
CA GLU A 60 -42.49 -8.80 -20.63
C GLU A 60 -41.12 -8.14 -20.50
N CYS A 61 -40.60 -7.58 -21.59
CA CYS A 61 -39.37 -6.78 -21.56
C CYS A 61 -39.63 -5.36 -21.02
N TYR A 62 -38.58 -4.69 -20.50
CA TYR A 62 -38.67 -3.32 -19.95
C TYR A 62 -39.43 -2.32 -20.84
N CYS A 63 -39.14 -2.29 -22.14
CA CYS A 63 -39.77 -1.31 -23.05
C CYS A 63 -41.16 -1.72 -23.55
N GLY A 64 -41.62 -2.94 -23.26
CA GLY A 64 -42.89 -3.47 -23.74
C GLY A 64 -42.93 -3.87 -25.23
N LYS A 65 -41.80 -3.85 -25.96
CA LYS A 65 -41.71 -4.31 -27.38
C LYS A 65 -42.11 -5.78 -27.51
N TYR A 66 -41.53 -6.63 -26.66
CA TYR A 66 -41.82 -8.06 -26.61
C TYR A 66 -42.65 -8.37 -25.36
N LYS A 67 -43.82 -8.99 -25.57
CA LYS A 67 -44.80 -9.39 -24.55
C LYS A 67 -45.36 -10.77 -24.86
N LYS A 68 -45.74 -11.52 -23.82
CA LYS A 68 -46.31 -12.88 -23.87
C LYS A 68 -45.24 -13.96 -24.12
N ILE A 69 -45.61 -15.19 -23.78
CA ILE A 69 -44.74 -16.39 -23.80
C ILE A 69 -44.16 -16.73 -25.18
N ARG A 70 -44.75 -16.23 -26.28
CA ARG A 70 -44.29 -16.50 -27.66
C ARG A 70 -42.87 -16.01 -27.93
N TYR A 71 -42.38 -15.03 -27.18
CA TYR A 71 -41.04 -14.47 -27.32
C TYR A 71 -40.07 -15.00 -26.25
N LYS A 72 -40.37 -16.15 -25.64
CA LYS A 72 -39.52 -16.78 -24.62
C LYS A 72 -38.05 -16.87 -25.10
N GLY A 73 -37.13 -16.34 -24.29
CA GLY A 73 -35.69 -16.37 -24.56
C GLY A 73 -35.19 -15.30 -25.54
N VAL A 74 -36.07 -14.49 -26.14
CA VAL A 74 -35.66 -13.38 -27.01
C VAL A 74 -35.08 -12.24 -26.15
N ILE A 75 -33.87 -11.81 -26.49
CA ILE A 75 -33.24 -10.62 -25.91
C ILE A 75 -33.72 -9.40 -26.70
N CYS A 76 -34.29 -8.41 -26.02
CA CYS A 76 -34.87 -7.26 -26.71
C CYS A 76 -33.81 -6.32 -27.29
N ASP A 77 -33.85 -6.04 -28.60
CA ASP A 77 -32.90 -5.12 -29.26
C ASP A 77 -32.92 -3.67 -28.71
N ARG A 78 -34.05 -3.24 -28.11
CA ARG A 78 -34.22 -1.86 -27.61
C ARG A 78 -33.79 -1.67 -26.16
N CYS A 79 -34.03 -2.66 -25.31
CA CYS A 79 -33.77 -2.56 -23.87
C CYS A 79 -32.78 -3.59 -23.33
N GLY A 80 -32.38 -4.57 -24.14
CA GLY A 80 -31.47 -5.66 -23.75
C GLY A 80 -32.06 -6.67 -22.75
N VAL A 81 -33.34 -6.55 -22.40
CA VAL A 81 -33.98 -7.45 -21.42
C VAL A 81 -34.39 -8.74 -22.11
N GLU A 82 -34.00 -9.86 -21.52
CA GLU A 82 -34.42 -11.19 -21.91
C GLU A 82 -35.86 -11.46 -21.47
N VAL A 83 -36.67 -11.94 -22.41
CA VAL A 83 -38.07 -12.31 -22.13
C VAL A 83 -38.11 -13.68 -21.44
N ALA A 84 -38.09 -13.64 -20.10
CA ALA A 84 -38.13 -14.80 -19.21
C ALA A 84 -39.26 -14.67 -18.17
N ARG A 85 -39.36 -15.65 -17.26
CA ARG A 85 -40.19 -15.53 -16.05
C ARG A 85 -39.53 -14.58 -15.05
N SER A 86 -40.30 -13.85 -14.26
CA SER A 86 -39.77 -12.95 -13.22
C SER A 86 -38.96 -13.70 -12.16
N LYS A 87 -39.26 -14.99 -11.93
CA LYS A 87 -38.55 -15.89 -11.00
C LYS A 87 -37.02 -15.88 -11.17
N VAL A 88 -36.51 -15.61 -12.38
CA VAL A 88 -35.06 -15.52 -12.61
C VAL A 88 -34.39 -14.41 -11.77
N ARG A 89 -35.14 -13.40 -11.31
CA ARG A 89 -34.68 -12.32 -10.42
C ARG A 89 -34.34 -12.80 -9.00
N ARG A 90 -34.59 -14.06 -8.69
CA ARG A 90 -34.15 -14.74 -7.46
C ARG A 90 -32.85 -15.53 -7.62
N GLU A 91 -32.44 -15.79 -8.87
CA GLU A 91 -31.35 -16.70 -9.20
C GLU A 91 -30.16 -15.98 -9.88
N ARG A 92 -30.43 -14.92 -10.66
CA ARG A 92 -29.40 -14.17 -11.40
C ARG A 92 -28.61 -13.23 -10.50
N MET A 93 -27.29 -13.40 -10.47
CA MET A 93 -26.37 -12.50 -9.76
C MET A 93 -25.89 -11.35 -10.66
N GLY A 94 -25.56 -10.23 -10.03
CA GLY A 94 -24.85 -9.10 -10.63
C GLY A 94 -23.42 -9.04 -10.10
N HIS A 95 -22.61 -8.11 -10.61
CA HIS A 95 -21.32 -7.79 -9.99
C HIS A 95 -20.99 -6.30 -10.11
N VAL A 96 -20.00 -5.86 -9.32
CA VAL A 96 -19.35 -4.55 -9.46
C VAL A 96 -17.87 -4.80 -9.67
N LYS A 97 -17.29 -4.22 -10.72
CA LYS A 97 -15.83 -4.17 -10.87
C LYS A 97 -15.28 -3.06 -9.99
N LEU A 98 -14.51 -3.44 -8.97
CA LEU A 98 -13.88 -2.51 -8.06
C LEU A 98 -12.70 -1.82 -8.74
N ALA A 99 -12.52 -0.53 -8.48
CA ALA A 99 -11.41 0.27 -8.97
C ALA A 99 -10.10 -0.10 -8.26
N ALA A 100 -10.19 -0.35 -6.95
CA ALA A 100 -9.11 -0.84 -6.12
C ALA A 100 -9.50 -2.18 -5.47
N PRO A 101 -8.58 -3.14 -5.32
CA PRO A 101 -8.84 -4.38 -4.60
C PRO A 101 -9.24 -4.12 -3.13
N VAL A 102 -10.09 -4.97 -2.56
CA VAL A 102 -10.56 -4.86 -1.17
C VAL A 102 -10.43 -6.21 -0.46
N ALA A 103 -9.78 -6.23 0.70
CA ALA A 103 -9.66 -7.46 1.49
C ALA A 103 -11.01 -7.85 2.10
N HIS A 104 -11.40 -9.12 1.97
CA HIS A 104 -12.64 -9.61 2.56
C HIS A 104 -12.51 -9.70 4.09
N ILE A 105 -13.41 -9.02 4.80
CA ILE A 105 -13.31 -8.78 6.25
C ILE A 105 -13.18 -10.05 7.10
N TRP A 106 -13.80 -11.16 6.70
CA TRP A 106 -13.68 -12.44 7.41
C TRP A 106 -12.23 -12.96 7.49
N PHE A 107 -11.40 -12.70 6.47
CA PHE A 107 -10.01 -13.17 6.47
C PHE A 107 -9.06 -12.19 7.14
N SER A 108 -9.41 -10.91 7.22
CA SER A 108 -8.60 -9.87 7.88
C SER A 108 -8.90 -9.76 9.38
N LYS A 109 -10.17 -9.60 9.76
CA LYS A 109 -10.63 -9.35 11.14
C LYS A 109 -11.07 -10.61 11.90
N GLY A 110 -11.20 -11.76 11.22
CA GLY A 110 -11.51 -13.04 11.88
C GLY A 110 -10.45 -13.39 12.94
N THR A 111 -10.85 -14.05 14.03
CA THR A 111 -9.93 -14.48 15.10
C THR A 111 -9.71 -16.00 15.04
N PRO A 112 -8.51 -16.49 14.67
CA PRO A 112 -7.32 -15.77 14.22
C PRO A 112 -7.41 -15.31 12.75
N SER A 113 -6.72 -14.20 12.43
CA SER A 113 -6.70 -13.63 11.09
C SER A 113 -6.01 -14.58 10.12
N ARG A 114 -6.70 -14.97 9.04
CA ARG A 114 -6.16 -15.91 8.04
C ARG A 114 -5.09 -15.23 7.21
N LEU A 115 -5.34 -13.97 6.82
CA LEU A 115 -4.35 -13.11 6.16
C LEU A 115 -3.14 -12.85 7.06
N GLY A 116 -3.37 -12.48 8.32
CA GLY A 116 -2.27 -12.24 9.27
C GLY A 116 -1.42 -13.48 9.52
N LEU A 117 -2.02 -14.66 9.62
CA LEU A 117 -1.27 -15.91 9.76
C LEU A 117 -0.46 -16.25 8.49
N LEU A 118 -1.00 -16.03 7.29
CA LEU A 118 -0.28 -16.31 6.06
C LEU A 118 0.95 -15.41 5.93
N LEU A 119 0.74 -14.11 6.13
CA LEU A 119 1.71 -13.03 5.97
C LEU A 119 2.65 -12.83 7.18
N ASP A 120 2.52 -13.64 8.23
CA ASP A 120 3.19 -13.47 9.54
C ASP A 120 2.93 -12.14 10.29
N LEU A 121 1.98 -11.34 9.82
CA LEU A 121 1.65 -10.03 10.38
C LEU A 121 0.72 -10.11 11.60
N SER A 122 0.92 -9.19 12.54
CA SER A 122 -0.05 -8.98 13.63
C SER A 122 -1.36 -8.39 13.08
N PRO A 123 -2.53 -8.69 13.69
CA PRO A 123 -3.80 -8.11 13.24
C PRO A 123 -3.82 -6.58 13.21
N ARG A 124 -3.10 -5.93 14.14
CA ARG A 124 -2.96 -4.47 14.19
C ARG A 124 -2.15 -3.93 13.03
N ASN A 125 -1.06 -4.60 12.67
CA ASN A 125 -0.22 -4.20 11.54
C ASN A 125 -0.96 -4.40 10.21
N LEU A 126 -1.65 -5.54 10.06
CA LEU A 126 -2.48 -5.79 8.88
C LEU A 126 -3.58 -4.72 8.73
N GLU A 127 -4.20 -4.31 9.83
CA GLU A 127 -5.17 -3.20 9.83
C GLU A 127 -4.55 -1.89 9.36
N ARG A 128 -3.35 -1.54 9.85
CA ARG A 128 -2.64 -0.32 9.44
C ARG A 128 -2.30 -0.31 7.95
N ILE A 129 -2.03 -1.47 7.34
CA ILE A 129 -1.83 -1.57 5.89
C ILE A 129 -3.18 -1.40 5.17
N LEU A 130 -4.19 -2.18 5.54
CA LEU A 130 -5.48 -2.25 4.85
C LEU A 130 -6.27 -0.92 4.89
N TYR A 131 -6.15 -0.16 5.96
CA TYR A 131 -6.80 1.15 6.12
C TYR A 131 -5.86 2.31 5.78
N PHE A 132 -4.85 2.07 4.94
CA PHE A 132 -3.94 3.09 4.43
C PHE A 132 -3.33 3.96 5.54
N ALA A 133 -2.75 3.37 6.58
CA ALA A 133 -2.04 4.08 7.65
C ALA A 133 -0.52 3.90 7.56
N GLN A 134 -0.05 2.76 7.07
CA GLN A 134 1.38 2.44 6.88
C GLN A 134 1.60 1.80 5.51
N TYR A 135 2.78 2.03 4.95
CA TYR A 135 3.25 1.35 3.73
C TYR A 135 3.79 -0.03 4.09
N VAL A 136 3.70 -0.97 3.15
CA VAL A 136 4.38 -2.26 3.23
C VAL A 136 5.27 -2.43 1.99
N VAL A 137 6.48 -2.91 2.20
CA VAL A 137 7.41 -3.26 1.11
C VAL A 137 6.90 -4.53 0.43
N THR A 138 6.54 -4.43 -0.85
CA THR A 138 5.99 -5.55 -1.63
C THR A 138 7.05 -6.29 -2.42
N ALA A 139 8.09 -5.60 -2.89
CA ALA A 139 9.20 -6.18 -3.61
C ALA A 139 10.50 -5.43 -3.32
N VAL A 140 11.60 -6.16 -3.33
CA VAL A 140 12.97 -5.63 -3.26
C VAL A 140 13.73 -6.25 -4.42
N ASP A 141 14.31 -5.40 -5.28
CA ASP A 141 15.13 -5.83 -6.39
C ASP A 141 16.56 -6.06 -5.90
N GLY A 142 17.01 -7.32 -5.97
CA GLY A 142 18.33 -7.72 -5.51
C GLY A 142 19.46 -7.15 -6.36
N ASP A 143 19.25 -7.04 -7.68
CA ASP A 143 20.26 -6.57 -8.62
C ASP A 143 20.39 -5.04 -8.49
N ALA A 144 19.27 -4.32 -8.43
CA ALA A 144 19.28 -2.88 -8.19
C ALA A 144 19.89 -2.54 -6.83
N ARG A 145 19.61 -3.34 -5.79
CA ARG A 145 20.23 -3.18 -4.47
C ARG A 145 21.74 -3.35 -4.54
N GLN A 146 22.22 -4.39 -5.22
CA GLN A 146 23.65 -4.66 -5.34
C GLN A 146 24.36 -3.54 -6.12
N ASN A 147 23.77 -3.08 -7.23
CA ASN A 147 24.29 -1.95 -8.00
C ASN A 147 24.36 -0.66 -7.15
N ALA A 148 23.34 -0.40 -6.32
CA ALA A 148 23.33 0.76 -5.43
C ALA A 148 24.43 0.67 -4.35
N ILE A 149 24.64 -0.52 -3.77
CA ILE A 149 25.73 -0.77 -2.82
C ILE A 149 27.09 -0.55 -3.48
N GLU A 150 27.28 -1.05 -4.70
CA GLU A 150 28.52 -0.87 -5.46
C GLU A 150 28.77 0.60 -5.83
N GLN A 151 27.74 1.34 -6.23
CA GLN A 151 27.84 2.78 -6.48
C GLN A 151 28.22 3.57 -5.23
N LEU A 152 27.62 3.23 -4.08
CA LEU A 152 27.96 3.83 -2.79
C LEU A 152 29.40 3.50 -2.38
N GLY A 153 29.84 2.25 -2.58
CA GLY A 153 31.22 1.84 -2.34
C GLY A 153 32.21 2.58 -3.25
N ALA A 154 31.92 2.70 -4.54
CA ALA A 154 32.74 3.45 -5.48
C ALA A 154 32.79 4.95 -5.13
N TYR A 155 31.68 5.53 -4.68
CA TYR A 155 31.64 6.91 -4.19
C TYR A 155 32.53 7.10 -2.97
N ARG A 156 32.44 6.19 -1.98
CA ARG A 156 33.32 6.20 -0.80
C ARG A 156 34.77 6.17 -1.24
N ASP A 157 35.15 5.20 -2.06
CA ASP A 157 36.55 5.01 -2.48
C ASP A 157 37.08 6.21 -3.29
N ALA A 158 36.23 6.82 -4.14
CA ALA A 158 36.59 8.04 -4.85
C ALA A 158 36.82 9.23 -3.91
N GLU A 159 35.96 9.42 -2.90
CA GLU A 159 36.11 10.52 -1.94
C GLU A 159 37.32 10.30 -1.01
N MET A 160 37.61 9.04 -0.62
CA MET A 160 38.83 8.70 0.12
C MET A 160 40.09 9.07 -0.67
N ASN A 161 40.15 8.66 -1.95
CA ASN A 161 41.27 8.98 -2.83
C ASN A 161 41.41 10.48 -3.05
N ARG A 162 40.29 11.21 -3.16
CA ARG A 162 40.30 12.67 -3.28
C ARG A 162 40.95 13.33 -2.06
N PHE A 163 40.55 12.93 -0.86
CA PHE A 163 41.17 13.45 0.36
C PHE A 163 42.66 13.10 0.47
N ASP A 164 43.06 11.90 0.03
CA ASP A 164 44.46 11.50 -0.03
C ASP A 164 45.29 12.34 -1.01
N GLU A 165 44.76 12.63 -2.20
CA GLU A 165 45.44 13.47 -3.19
C GLU A 165 45.50 14.93 -2.73
N GLU A 166 44.42 15.49 -2.17
CA GLU A 166 44.42 16.86 -1.61
C GLU A 166 45.46 17.01 -0.48
N LEU A 167 45.61 15.98 0.38
CA LEU A 167 46.64 15.96 1.42
C LEU A 167 48.06 15.90 0.83
N LYS A 168 48.29 15.05 -0.17
CA LYS A 168 49.60 14.92 -0.84
C LYS A 168 49.99 16.21 -1.55
N GLU A 169 49.07 16.83 -2.28
CA GLU A 169 49.30 18.11 -2.97
C GLU A 169 49.62 19.23 -1.97
N ALA A 170 48.84 19.34 -0.88
CA ALA A 170 49.08 20.35 0.16
C ALA A 170 50.47 20.22 0.80
N ILE A 171 50.94 18.98 1.02
CA ILE A 171 52.30 18.71 1.54
C ILE A 171 53.36 19.03 0.48
N ALA A 172 53.15 18.66 -0.78
CA ALA A 172 54.12 18.86 -1.86
C ALA A 172 54.32 20.35 -2.22
N GLU A 173 53.26 21.14 -2.19
CA GLU A 173 53.29 22.58 -2.53
C GLU A 173 53.64 23.47 -1.33
N ASN A 174 53.86 22.89 -0.14
CA ASN A 174 54.09 23.63 1.11
C ASN A 174 52.93 24.60 1.46
N ASN A 175 51.73 24.35 0.94
CA ASN A 175 50.54 25.18 1.11
C ASN A 175 49.61 24.66 2.22
N VAL A 176 50.22 24.05 3.24
CA VAL A 176 49.54 23.31 4.31
C VAL A 176 48.69 24.26 5.17
N GLU A 177 49.18 25.46 5.45
CA GLU A 177 48.51 26.43 6.34
C GLU A 177 47.21 26.99 5.71
N ALA A 178 47.21 27.27 4.40
CA ALA A 178 46.02 27.77 3.71
C ALA A 178 44.97 26.66 3.52
N THR A 179 45.41 25.44 3.18
CA THR A 179 44.53 24.28 3.04
C THR A 179 43.89 23.91 4.38
N LEU A 180 44.68 23.91 5.47
CA LEU A 180 44.19 23.70 6.82
C LEU A 180 43.14 24.75 7.23
N ALA A 181 43.37 26.03 6.92
CA ALA A 181 42.41 27.08 7.21
C ALA A 181 41.07 26.88 6.49
N VAL A 182 41.10 26.50 5.21
CA VAL A 182 39.89 26.22 4.41
C VAL A 182 39.15 24.99 4.94
N THR A 183 39.86 23.90 5.22
CA THR A 183 39.27 22.65 5.73
C THR A 183 38.67 22.84 7.12
N MET A 184 39.36 23.55 8.03
CA MET A 184 38.82 23.89 9.34
C MET A 184 37.57 24.75 9.23
N GLN A 185 37.57 25.76 8.35
CA GLN A 185 36.42 26.63 8.16
C GLN A 185 35.21 25.88 7.56
N ALA A 186 35.43 24.93 6.65
CA ALA A 186 34.38 24.05 6.12
C ALA A 186 33.79 23.15 7.21
N MET A 187 34.64 22.55 8.07
CA MET A 187 34.22 21.73 9.21
C MET A 187 33.40 22.54 10.24
N PHE A 188 33.82 23.76 10.57
CA PHE A 188 33.06 24.63 11.48
C PHE A 188 31.69 24.98 10.92
N ASN A 189 31.61 25.31 9.63
CA ASN A 189 30.34 25.58 8.95
C ASN A 189 29.43 24.35 8.94
N ALA A 190 29.96 23.17 8.59
CA ALA A 190 29.21 21.91 8.59
C ALA A 190 28.69 21.55 9.99
N ARG A 191 29.52 21.74 11.03
CA ARG A 191 29.12 21.52 12.43
C ARG A 191 28.03 22.48 12.88
N ALA A 192 28.11 23.75 12.50
CA ALA A 192 27.08 24.74 12.79
C ALA A 192 25.76 24.44 12.07
N GLU A 193 25.82 23.93 10.84
CA GLU A 193 24.64 23.51 10.07
C GLU A 193 24.00 22.24 10.64
N ALA A 194 24.80 21.26 11.05
CA ALA A 194 24.33 20.06 11.74
C ALA A 194 23.66 20.38 13.09
N GLU A 195 24.23 21.32 13.87
CA GLU A 195 23.64 21.77 15.14
C GLU A 195 22.28 22.46 14.90
N ARG A 196 22.17 23.27 13.82
CA ARG A 196 20.90 23.88 13.41
C ARG A 196 19.86 22.83 13.03
N LEU A 197 20.21 21.89 12.15
CA LEU A 197 19.31 20.80 11.74
C LEU A 197 18.85 19.96 12.93
N ALA A 198 19.74 19.67 13.88
CA ALA A 198 19.40 18.96 15.12
C ALA A 198 18.41 19.75 16.00
N THR A 199 18.59 21.07 16.14
CA THR A 199 17.65 21.92 16.87
C THR A 199 16.29 22.01 16.17
N GLU A 200 16.27 22.11 14.84
CA GLU A 200 15.02 22.13 14.05
C GLU A 200 14.26 20.80 14.16
N ALA A 201 14.97 19.68 14.12
CA ALA A 201 14.39 18.34 14.33
C ALA A 201 13.82 18.19 15.76
N ALA A 202 14.51 18.72 16.78
CA ALA A 202 14.04 18.69 18.17
C ALA A 202 12.85 19.64 18.43
N GLU A 203 12.73 20.73 17.68
CA GLU A 203 11.61 21.69 17.78
C GLU A 203 10.38 21.27 16.97
N ALA A 204 10.52 20.40 15.97
CA ALA A 204 9.40 19.90 15.16
C ALA A 204 8.30 19.18 15.96
N ASP A 205 8.61 18.73 17.19
CA ASP A 205 7.68 18.04 18.09
C ASP A 205 7.00 18.97 19.13
N LYS A 206 7.29 20.29 19.11
CA LYS A 206 6.72 21.30 20.04
C LYS A 206 5.93 22.40 19.30
N PRO A 207 4.87 22.98 19.91
CA PRO A 207 4.12 24.08 19.29
C PRO A 207 4.99 25.33 19.13
N LYS A 208 5.03 25.88 17.92
CA LYS A 208 5.87 27.02 17.51
C LYS A 208 5.67 28.25 18.41
N LYS A 209 6.69 28.65 19.18
CA LYS A 209 6.76 29.96 19.86
C LYS A 209 7.43 30.99 18.94
N LYS A 210 6.88 32.22 18.87
CA LYS A 210 7.52 33.32 18.13
C LYS A 210 8.79 33.78 18.85
N ILE A 211 9.92 33.71 18.15
CA ILE A 211 11.22 34.21 18.62
C ILE A 211 11.17 35.74 18.69
N THR A 212 11.67 36.32 19.79
CA THR A 212 11.69 37.77 20.01
C THR A 212 12.94 38.42 19.39
N LYS A 213 12.86 39.71 19.01
CA LYS A 213 14.00 40.49 18.46
C LYS A 213 15.25 40.46 19.36
N ALA A 214 15.08 40.34 20.67
CA ALA A 214 16.17 40.25 21.64
C ALA A 214 16.87 38.87 21.66
N GLN A 215 16.18 37.80 21.25
CA GLN A 215 16.78 36.47 21.10
C GLN A 215 17.57 36.36 19.80
N LEU A 216 17.09 36.96 18.71
CA LEU A 216 17.81 37.06 17.44
C LEU A 216 19.15 37.79 17.60
N THR A 217 19.16 38.95 18.26
CA THR A 217 20.40 39.71 18.50
C THR A 217 21.36 39.02 19.47
N LYS A 218 20.86 38.12 20.33
CA LYS A 218 21.70 37.29 21.21
C LYS A 218 22.36 36.14 20.44
N LEU A 219 21.60 35.47 19.58
CA LEU A 219 22.11 34.42 18.69
C LEU A 219 23.14 34.95 17.68
N GLU A 220 22.93 36.16 17.14
CA GLU A 220 23.90 36.84 16.27
C GLU A 220 25.21 37.12 17.01
N LYS A 221 25.16 37.65 18.24
CA LYS A 221 26.36 37.88 19.06
C LYS A 221 27.08 36.60 19.45
N GLU A 222 26.35 35.52 19.72
CA GLU A 222 26.94 34.20 20.02
C GLU A 222 27.60 33.59 18.77
N ALA A 223 27.01 33.76 17.58
CA ALA A 223 27.59 33.34 16.30
C ALA A 223 28.86 34.13 15.93
N ASP A 224 28.86 35.45 16.15
CA ASP A 224 30.02 36.33 15.93
C ASP A 224 31.18 36.02 16.91
N ALA A 225 30.84 35.60 18.14
CA ALA A 225 31.84 35.18 19.12
C ALA A 225 32.45 33.81 18.77
N ARG A 226 31.65 32.86 18.27
CA ARG A 226 32.13 31.55 17.79
C ARG A 226 33.07 31.70 16.59
N THR A 227 32.67 32.46 15.57
CA THR A 227 33.50 32.70 14.37
C THR A 227 34.83 33.39 14.70
N LYS A 228 34.85 34.32 15.67
CA LYS A 228 36.09 34.91 16.15
C LYS A 228 36.99 33.92 16.87
N ALA A 229 36.43 33.04 17.70
CA ALA A 229 37.19 31.99 18.39
C ALA A 229 37.81 31.00 17.38
N GLU A 230 37.03 30.58 16.38
CA GLU A 230 37.44 29.70 15.28
C GLU A 230 38.59 30.32 14.46
N GLN A 231 38.51 31.62 14.14
CA GLN A 231 39.59 32.33 13.44
C GLN A 231 40.90 32.42 14.25
N THR A 232 40.82 32.60 15.57
CA THR A 232 42.01 32.56 16.44
C THR A 232 42.63 31.18 16.54
N GLU A 233 41.83 30.11 16.48
CA GLU A 233 42.31 28.73 16.52
C GLU A 233 43.02 28.36 15.21
N ILE A 234 42.48 28.77 14.07
CA ILE A 234 43.09 28.58 12.73
C ILE A 234 44.45 29.32 12.63
N ALA A 235 44.55 30.54 13.16
CA ALA A 235 45.78 31.34 13.07
C ALA A 235 46.91 30.86 13.99
N GLY A 236 46.61 30.00 14.97
CA GLY A 236 47.55 29.54 16.00
C GLY A 236 48.45 28.37 15.60
N ILE A 237 48.12 27.66 14.51
CA ILE A 237 48.78 26.41 14.11
C ILE A 237 49.75 26.71 12.96
N LYS A 238 51.06 26.44 13.15
CA LYS A 238 52.11 26.75 12.16
C LYS A 238 53.11 25.62 12.01
N GLY A 239 53.71 25.51 10.82
CA GLY A 239 54.84 24.61 10.56
C GLY A 239 54.49 23.11 10.68
N ALA A 240 55.34 22.33 11.36
CA ALA A 240 55.19 20.87 11.45
C ALA A 240 53.88 20.43 12.15
N ASP A 241 53.38 21.23 13.10
CA ASP A 241 52.11 20.97 13.79
C ASP A 241 50.90 21.14 12.86
N ALA A 242 51.00 22.01 11.84
CA ALA A 242 49.95 22.20 10.84
C ALA A 242 49.80 20.97 9.93
N VAL A 243 50.90 20.29 9.61
CA VAL A 243 50.89 19.05 8.82
C VAL A 243 50.22 17.92 9.59
N SER A 244 50.58 17.74 10.87
CA SER A 244 49.97 16.72 11.73
C SER A 244 48.48 16.98 11.92
N ARG A 245 48.09 18.23 12.15
CA ARG A 245 46.68 18.58 12.35
C ARG A 245 45.85 18.45 11.08
N LEU A 246 46.42 18.81 9.92
CA LEU A 246 45.76 18.61 8.63
C LEU A 246 45.52 17.11 8.38
N ALA A 247 46.54 16.27 8.61
CA ALA A 247 46.39 14.82 8.46
C ALA A 247 45.33 14.24 9.40
N GLU A 248 45.28 14.67 10.67
CA GLU A 248 44.22 14.27 11.62
C GLU A 248 42.83 14.67 11.12
N LEU A 249 42.65 15.90 10.65
CA LEU A 249 41.37 16.40 10.13
C LEU A 249 40.96 15.67 8.85
N THR A 250 41.91 15.35 7.97
CA THR A 250 41.67 14.56 6.77
C THR A 250 41.19 13.15 7.14
N GLU A 251 41.80 12.51 8.14
CA GLU A 251 41.33 11.21 8.64
C GLU A 251 39.97 11.30 9.33
N GLU A 252 39.67 12.37 10.09
CA GLU A 252 38.33 12.61 10.65
C GLU A 252 37.26 12.75 9.54
N LEU A 253 37.56 13.49 8.47
CA LEU A 253 36.66 13.67 7.33
C LEU A 253 36.44 12.35 6.57
N LYS A 254 37.51 11.58 6.36
CA LYS A 254 37.43 10.25 5.74
C LYS A 254 36.55 9.31 6.55
N ALA A 255 36.78 9.23 7.86
CA ALA A 255 35.96 8.43 8.77
C ALA A 255 34.49 8.86 8.77
N GLY A 256 34.21 10.16 8.66
CA GLY A 256 32.86 10.68 8.52
C GLY A 256 32.16 10.19 7.26
N VAL A 257 32.82 10.30 6.10
CA VAL A 257 32.27 9.80 4.82
C VAL A 257 32.12 8.28 4.83
N GLU A 258 33.06 7.55 5.42
CA GLU A 258 32.96 6.10 5.58
C GLU A 258 31.73 5.72 6.41
N SER A 259 31.54 6.37 7.56
CA SER A 259 30.36 6.15 8.42
C SER A 259 29.06 6.48 7.68
N ASP A 260 28.98 7.63 7.01
CA ASP A 260 27.78 8.06 6.28
C ASP A 260 27.41 7.10 5.14
N VAL A 261 28.41 6.57 4.44
CA VAL A 261 28.20 5.58 3.37
C VAL A 261 27.80 4.24 3.97
N GLN A 262 28.44 3.82 5.07
CA GLN A 262 28.11 2.57 5.73
C GLN A 262 26.67 2.60 6.27
N ASP A 263 26.24 3.70 6.89
CA ASP A 263 24.86 3.88 7.36
C ASP A 263 23.84 3.76 6.20
N LYS A 264 24.18 4.26 5.00
CA LYS A 264 23.35 4.12 3.80
C LYS A 264 23.30 2.67 3.29
N ILE A 265 24.42 1.94 3.35
CA ILE A 265 24.48 0.52 2.98
C ILE A 265 23.66 -0.31 3.97
N ASP A 266 23.81 -0.06 5.27
CA ASP A 266 23.05 -0.73 6.32
C ASP A 266 21.54 -0.47 6.17
N ASP A 267 21.15 0.76 5.84
CA ASP A 267 19.77 1.13 5.51
C ASP A 267 19.22 0.33 4.31
N LEU A 268 20.03 0.12 3.25
CA LEU A 268 19.66 -0.67 2.07
C LEU A 268 19.52 -2.16 2.37
N GLU A 269 20.43 -2.72 3.17
CA GLU A 269 20.40 -4.12 3.57
C GLU A 269 19.26 -4.43 4.55
N ALA A 270 18.86 -3.44 5.35
CA ALA A 270 17.76 -3.55 6.29
C ALA A 270 16.39 -3.69 5.62
N ILE A 271 16.21 -3.17 4.39
CA ILE A 271 14.92 -3.21 3.68
C ILE A 271 14.57 -4.66 3.30
N ARG A 272 13.47 -5.16 3.87
CA ARG A 272 12.94 -6.49 3.54
C ARG A 272 11.48 -6.41 3.09
N VAL A 273 11.10 -7.38 2.26
CA VAL A 273 9.69 -7.60 1.90
C VAL A 273 8.90 -7.86 3.19
N MET A 274 7.70 -7.30 3.29
CA MET A 274 6.82 -7.29 4.48
C MET A 274 7.15 -6.27 5.56
N ASP A 275 8.23 -5.48 5.42
CA ASP A 275 8.51 -4.41 6.38
C ASP A 275 7.50 -3.27 6.27
N LEU A 276 7.17 -2.71 7.43
CA LEU A 276 6.17 -1.65 7.57
C LEU A 276 6.87 -0.31 7.70
N LEU A 277 6.57 0.60 6.77
CA LEU A 277 7.17 1.92 6.74
C LEU A 277 6.14 2.97 7.15
N THR A 278 6.59 3.91 8.00
CA THR A 278 5.86 5.15 8.26
C THR A 278 5.94 6.06 7.03
N GLU A 279 5.06 7.05 6.95
CA GLU A 279 5.06 7.97 5.80
C GLU A 279 6.36 8.77 5.67
N ALA A 280 6.94 9.20 6.80
CA ALA A 280 8.22 9.90 6.80
C ALA A 280 9.37 9.01 6.31
N ARG A 281 9.48 7.78 6.85
CA ARG A 281 10.53 6.84 6.46
C ARG A 281 10.36 6.36 5.00
N PHE A 282 9.12 6.18 4.54
CA PHE A 282 8.88 5.83 3.14
C PHE A 282 9.35 6.94 2.20
N ARG A 283 9.06 8.21 2.50
CA ARG A 283 9.55 9.33 1.68
C ARG A 283 11.08 9.38 1.66
N GLU A 284 11.71 9.28 2.83
CA GLU A 284 13.16 9.27 2.95
C GLU A 284 13.81 8.15 2.12
N LEU A 285 13.32 6.91 2.28
CA LEU A 285 13.83 5.76 1.54
C LEU A 285 13.53 5.85 0.05
N ARG A 286 12.39 6.40 -0.35
CA ARG A 286 12.04 6.59 -1.76
C ARG A 286 12.92 7.65 -2.42
N ASP A 287 13.24 8.72 -1.71
CA ASP A 287 14.08 9.80 -2.22
C ASP A 287 15.55 9.34 -2.35
N LYS A 288 16.01 8.44 -1.46
CA LYS A 288 17.36 7.84 -1.50
C LYS A 288 17.48 6.64 -2.45
N PHE A 289 16.50 5.73 -2.43
CA PHE A 289 16.59 4.37 -2.96
C PHE A 289 15.33 3.93 -3.74
N GLY A 290 14.63 4.86 -4.39
CA GLY A 290 13.35 4.59 -5.04
C GLY A 290 13.34 3.48 -6.09
N GLU A 291 14.50 3.16 -6.68
CA GLU A 291 14.65 2.08 -7.67
C GLU A 291 14.83 0.69 -7.03
N VAL A 292 15.26 0.63 -5.77
CA VAL A 292 15.63 -0.63 -5.10
C VAL A 292 14.43 -1.40 -4.56
N PHE A 293 13.39 -0.69 -4.13
CA PHE A 293 12.24 -1.31 -3.50
C PHE A 293 10.92 -0.70 -3.97
N LYS A 294 9.88 -1.51 -3.93
CA LYS A 294 8.50 -1.09 -4.14
C LYS A 294 7.74 -1.20 -2.83
N ALA A 295 7.09 -0.12 -2.41
CA ALA A 295 6.18 -0.15 -1.28
C ALA A 295 4.85 0.52 -1.62
N SER A 296 3.78 -0.09 -1.14
CA SER A 296 2.41 0.35 -1.40
C SER A 296 1.54 0.17 -0.16
N MET A 297 0.30 0.67 -0.21
CA MET A 297 -0.67 0.59 0.89
C MET A 297 -1.91 -0.20 0.47
N GLY A 298 -2.81 -0.44 1.44
CA GLY A 298 -4.13 -0.96 1.17
C GLY A 298 -4.14 -2.45 0.83
N ALA A 299 -5.29 -2.93 0.39
CA ALA A 299 -5.44 -4.34 0.00
C ALA A 299 -4.76 -4.68 -1.34
N GLU A 300 -4.37 -3.69 -2.13
CA GLU A 300 -3.57 -3.87 -3.35
C GLU A 300 -2.18 -4.40 -3.03
N SER A 301 -1.49 -3.80 -2.05
CA SER A 301 -0.19 -4.28 -1.57
C SER A 301 -0.26 -5.74 -1.08
N VAL A 302 -1.31 -6.06 -0.33
CA VAL A 302 -1.57 -7.42 0.16
C VAL A 302 -1.83 -8.38 -0.98
N LEU A 303 -2.57 -7.98 -2.01
CA LEU A 303 -2.81 -8.80 -3.19
C LEU A 303 -1.50 -9.11 -3.95
N GLU A 304 -0.66 -8.10 -4.17
CA GLU A 304 0.64 -8.25 -4.83
C GLU A 304 1.55 -9.23 -4.08
N ILE A 305 1.64 -9.07 -2.75
CA ILE A 305 2.41 -10.00 -1.90
C ILE A 305 1.86 -11.43 -1.99
N LEU A 306 0.54 -11.60 -1.94
CA LEU A 306 -0.09 -12.92 -2.01
C LEU A 306 0.12 -13.60 -3.36
N GLN A 307 0.24 -12.84 -4.45
CA GLN A 307 0.52 -13.34 -5.79
C GLN A 307 1.97 -13.81 -5.93
N ASN A 308 2.90 -13.09 -5.30
CA ASN A 308 4.33 -13.41 -5.37
C ASN A 308 4.76 -14.49 -4.35
N THR A 309 3.91 -14.81 -3.37
CA THR A 309 4.23 -15.80 -2.33
C THR A 309 3.96 -17.23 -2.80
N SER A 310 5.01 -18.05 -2.89
CA SER A 310 4.90 -19.50 -3.09
C SER A 310 4.46 -20.21 -1.80
N LEU A 311 3.31 -20.90 -1.85
CA LEU A 311 2.80 -21.70 -0.74
C LEU A 311 3.63 -22.98 -0.49
N ASP A 312 4.39 -23.42 -1.50
CA ASP A 312 5.27 -24.57 -1.43
C ASP A 312 6.51 -24.28 -0.58
N ASP A 313 7.17 -23.17 -0.87
CA ASP A 313 8.38 -22.74 -0.18
C ASP A 313 8.04 -22.34 1.26
N LEU A 314 6.96 -21.57 1.45
CA LEU A 314 6.48 -21.21 2.78
C LEU A 314 6.14 -22.43 3.64
N ARG A 315 5.67 -23.53 3.04
CA ARG A 315 5.44 -24.79 3.77
C ARG A 315 6.76 -25.39 4.24
N ALA A 316 7.77 -25.46 3.38
CA ALA A 316 9.07 -26.01 3.72
C ALA A 316 9.68 -25.24 4.91
N ASP A 317 9.70 -23.91 4.81
CA ASP A 317 10.20 -23.03 5.87
C ASP A 317 9.46 -23.24 7.19
N LEU A 318 8.13 -23.31 7.14
CA LEU A 318 7.31 -23.52 8.34
C LEU A 318 7.50 -24.92 8.93
N GLN A 319 7.73 -25.95 8.12
CA GLN A 319 8.04 -27.29 8.62
C GLN A 319 9.36 -27.32 9.37
N ASP A 320 10.38 -26.64 8.85
CA ASP A 320 11.68 -26.53 9.51
C ASP A 320 11.59 -25.70 10.80
N GLN A 321 10.84 -24.59 10.79
CA GLN A 321 10.57 -23.82 12.01
C GLN A 321 9.86 -24.66 13.08
N VAL A 322 8.92 -25.53 12.69
CA VAL A 322 8.20 -26.40 13.63
C VAL A 322 9.11 -27.48 14.25
N ARG A 323 10.13 -27.93 13.51
CA ARG A 323 11.12 -28.91 13.98
C ARG A 323 12.18 -28.28 14.88
N ASN A 324 12.71 -27.13 14.48
CA ASN A 324 13.87 -26.50 15.11
C ASN A 324 13.51 -25.55 16.24
N THR A 325 12.27 -25.04 16.28
CA THR A 325 11.86 -24.06 17.29
C THR A 325 10.98 -24.70 18.36
N SER A 326 11.08 -24.21 19.60
CA SER A 326 10.25 -24.64 20.74
C SER A 326 9.33 -23.52 21.25
N GLY A 327 8.43 -23.85 22.19
CA GLY A 327 7.60 -22.87 22.89
C GLY A 327 6.56 -22.14 22.02
N GLN A 328 6.44 -20.83 22.20
CA GLN A 328 5.42 -19.98 21.53
C GLN A 328 5.64 -19.87 20.02
N ARG A 329 6.90 -19.77 19.57
CA ARG A 329 7.24 -19.68 18.14
C ARG A 329 6.82 -20.96 17.40
N ARG A 330 7.05 -22.14 17.99
CA ARG A 330 6.55 -23.41 17.45
C ARG A 330 5.02 -23.42 17.31
N LYS A 331 4.29 -22.95 18.33
CA LYS A 331 2.82 -22.86 18.29
C LYS A 331 2.32 -21.93 17.19
N LYS A 332 3.01 -20.79 16.94
CA LYS A 332 2.71 -19.88 15.83
C LYS A 332 2.93 -20.58 14.49
N ALA A 333 4.09 -21.20 14.30
CA ALA A 333 4.44 -21.91 13.06
C ALA A 333 3.45 -23.04 12.74
N ILE A 334 3.01 -23.84 13.73
CA ILE A 334 1.97 -24.86 13.55
C ILE A 334 0.65 -24.26 13.06
N LYS A 335 0.20 -23.14 13.65
CA LYS A 335 -1.04 -22.46 13.23
C LYS A 335 -0.94 -21.91 11.81
N ARG A 336 0.21 -21.36 11.43
CA ARG A 336 0.48 -20.88 10.07
C ARG A 336 0.50 -22.02 9.07
N LEU A 337 1.23 -23.09 9.37
CA LEU A 337 1.34 -24.30 8.54
C LEU A 337 -0.03 -24.91 8.26
N ARG A 338 -0.94 -24.93 9.26
CA ARG A 338 -2.32 -25.40 9.07
C ARG A 338 -3.08 -24.59 8.02
N VAL A 339 -2.89 -23.27 7.95
CA VAL A 339 -3.53 -22.41 6.94
C VAL A 339 -2.93 -22.66 5.57
N VAL A 340 -1.60 -22.75 5.46
CA VAL A 340 -0.89 -23.04 4.21
C VAL A 340 -1.32 -24.40 3.64
N GLU A 341 -1.34 -25.45 4.47
CA GLU A 341 -1.81 -26.77 4.05
C GLU A 341 -3.28 -26.76 3.62
N ALA A 342 -4.14 -25.96 4.25
CA ALA A 342 -5.54 -25.87 3.86
C ALA A 342 -5.70 -25.28 2.45
N PHE A 343 -4.94 -24.23 2.11
CA PHE A 343 -4.94 -23.68 0.75
C PHE A 343 -4.42 -24.70 -0.27
N ARG A 344 -3.29 -25.35 0.03
CA ARG A 344 -2.70 -26.38 -0.85
C ARG A 344 -3.63 -27.56 -1.10
N LYS A 345 -4.23 -28.14 -0.06
CA LYS A 345 -5.15 -29.29 -0.18
C LYS A 345 -6.45 -28.94 -0.88
N SER A 346 -6.93 -27.71 -0.73
CA SER A 346 -8.21 -27.28 -1.31
C SER A 346 -8.09 -26.80 -2.76
N GLY A 347 -6.89 -26.48 -3.24
CA GLY A 347 -6.64 -25.86 -4.54
C GLY A 347 -7.08 -24.39 -4.62
N ASN A 348 -7.49 -23.79 -3.50
CA ASN A 348 -7.81 -22.37 -3.45
C ASN A 348 -6.52 -21.55 -3.50
N LYS A 349 -6.54 -20.44 -4.23
CA LYS A 349 -5.44 -19.46 -4.18
C LYS A 349 -5.65 -18.49 -3.02
N ALA A 350 -4.56 -18.09 -2.37
CA ALA A 350 -4.62 -17.16 -1.24
C ALA A 350 -5.10 -15.76 -1.65
N GLU A 351 -4.78 -15.34 -2.87
CA GLU A 351 -5.21 -14.07 -3.48
C GLU A 351 -6.75 -13.91 -3.52
N TRP A 352 -7.53 -15.00 -3.53
CA TRP A 352 -9.00 -14.95 -3.56
C TRP A 352 -9.61 -14.42 -2.24
N MET A 353 -8.80 -14.21 -1.19
CA MET A 353 -9.22 -13.48 0.01
C MET A 353 -9.36 -11.97 -0.23
N VAL A 354 -8.78 -11.45 -1.33
CA VAL A 354 -8.90 -10.06 -1.77
C VAL A 354 -9.83 -10.00 -2.99
N LEU A 355 -10.85 -9.15 -2.91
CA LEU A 355 -11.86 -9.00 -3.94
C LEU A 355 -11.47 -7.88 -4.90
N THR A 356 -11.40 -8.19 -6.19
CA THR A 356 -11.39 -7.19 -7.29
C THR A 356 -12.77 -7.05 -7.93
N VAL A 357 -13.63 -8.03 -7.70
CA VAL A 357 -15.00 -8.09 -8.21
C VAL A 357 -15.93 -8.42 -7.04
N LEU A 358 -16.92 -7.55 -6.79
CA LEU A 358 -17.90 -7.75 -5.73
C LEU A 358 -19.19 -8.34 -6.32
N PRO A 359 -19.67 -9.51 -5.87
CA PRO A 359 -20.97 -10.03 -6.30
C PRO A 359 -22.12 -9.20 -5.73
N ILE A 360 -23.18 -9.03 -6.53
CA ILE A 360 -24.46 -8.46 -6.11
C ILE A 360 -25.49 -9.57 -6.09
N LEU A 361 -26.19 -9.68 -4.96
CA LEU A 361 -27.25 -10.65 -4.78
C LEU A 361 -28.44 -10.40 -5.73
N PRO A 362 -29.20 -11.44 -6.08
CA PRO A 362 -30.44 -11.30 -6.84
C PRO A 362 -31.45 -10.35 -6.13
N PRO A 363 -32.13 -9.43 -6.85
CA PRO A 363 -33.01 -8.41 -6.26
C PRO A 363 -34.17 -8.93 -5.41
N GLU A 364 -34.69 -10.12 -5.69
CA GLU A 364 -35.76 -10.71 -4.84
C GLU A 364 -35.26 -11.10 -3.45
N LEU A 365 -33.95 -11.25 -3.25
CA LEU A 365 -33.35 -11.50 -1.92
C LEU A 365 -33.08 -10.21 -1.15
N HIS A 366 -33.20 -9.04 -1.78
CA HIS A 366 -33.09 -7.72 -1.15
C HIS A 366 -34.16 -6.75 -1.67
N PRO A 367 -35.46 -7.08 -1.51
CA PRO A 367 -36.53 -6.40 -2.21
C PRO A 367 -36.72 -4.95 -1.74
N MET A 368 -37.34 -4.16 -2.64
CA MET A 368 -37.90 -2.85 -2.36
C MET A 368 -39.40 -2.93 -2.61
N VAL A 369 -40.20 -2.69 -1.57
CA VAL A 369 -41.66 -2.86 -1.60
C VAL A 369 -42.32 -1.52 -1.35
N GLN A 370 -43.33 -1.20 -2.14
CA GLN A 370 -44.15 -0.01 -1.93
C GLN A 370 -45.17 -0.30 -0.83
N LEU A 371 -45.26 0.59 0.15
CA LEU A 371 -46.26 0.58 1.22
C LEU A 371 -47.43 1.49 0.85
N ASP A 372 -48.55 1.30 1.55
CA ASP A 372 -49.69 2.20 1.46
C ASP A 372 -49.28 3.64 1.82
N GLY A 373 -49.78 4.60 1.05
CA GLY A 373 -49.38 6.01 1.17
C GLY A 373 -48.10 6.38 0.43
N GLY A 374 -47.62 5.54 -0.50
CA GLY A 374 -46.54 5.88 -1.44
C GLY A 374 -45.13 5.85 -0.85
N ARG A 375 -44.98 5.31 0.36
CA ARG A 375 -43.68 5.07 1.00
C ARG A 375 -43.05 3.79 0.44
N PHE A 376 -41.74 3.64 0.63
CA PHE A 376 -41.02 2.42 0.25
C PHE A 376 -40.34 1.81 1.47
N ALA A 377 -40.45 0.49 1.61
CA ALA A 377 -39.61 -0.31 2.48
C ALA A 377 -38.48 -0.93 1.64
N THR A 378 -37.24 -0.73 2.06
CA THR A 378 -36.04 -1.21 1.36
C THR A 378 -35.20 -2.08 2.29
N SER A 379 -34.63 -3.17 1.77
CA SER A 379 -33.58 -3.91 2.47
C SER A 379 -32.33 -3.03 2.69
N ASP A 380 -31.71 -3.12 3.87
CA ASP A 380 -30.45 -2.44 4.21
C ASP A 380 -29.31 -2.75 3.22
N LEU A 381 -29.34 -3.94 2.61
CA LEU A 381 -28.37 -4.37 1.60
C LEU A 381 -28.32 -3.39 0.42
N ASN A 382 -29.46 -2.81 0.04
CA ASN A 382 -29.50 -1.82 -1.04
C ASN A 382 -28.66 -0.61 -0.69
N ASP A 383 -28.79 -0.06 0.52
CA ASP A 383 -28.01 1.10 0.92
C ASP A 383 -26.51 0.79 1.08
N LEU A 384 -26.17 -0.42 1.52
CA LEU A 384 -24.77 -0.88 1.53
C LEU A 384 -24.20 -0.97 0.12
N TYR A 385 -24.90 -1.59 -0.83
CA TYR A 385 -24.46 -1.66 -2.23
C TYR A 385 -24.35 -0.26 -2.85
N ARG A 386 -25.32 0.63 -2.60
CA ARG A 386 -25.29 2.02 -3.07
C ARG A 386 -24.06 2.76 -2.59
N ARG A 387 -23.72 2.64 -1.29
CA ARG A 387 -22.52 3.27 -0.73
C ARG A 387 -21.25 2.75 -1.39
N VAL A 388 -21.15 1.45 -1.62
CA VAL A 388 -20.00 0.84 -2.30
C VAL A 388 -19.89 1.35 -3.73
N ILE A 389 -20.98 1.32 -4.51
CA ILE A 389 -21.00 1.77 -5.91
C ILE A 389 -20.66 3.26 -6.00
N ASN A 390 -21.23 4.10 -5.13
CA ASN A 390 -20.93 5.53 -5.08
C ASN A 390 -19.45 5.81 -4.83
N ARG A 391 -18.86 5.14 -3.83
CA ARG A 391 -17.42 5.29 -3.53
C ARG A 391 -16.55 4.77 -4.67
N ASN A 392 -16.90 3.63 -5.25
CA ASN A 392 -16.18 3.04 -6.36
C ASN A 392 -16.20 3.95 -7.60
N ASN A 393 -17.35 4.51 -7.96
CA ASN A 393 -17.48 5.42 -9.09
C ASN A 393 -16.76 6.75 -8.85
N ARG A 394 -16.83 7.28 -7.62
CA ARG A 394 -16.07 8.46 -7.22
C ARG A 394 -14.57 8.20 -7.34
N LEU A 395 -14.10 7.03 -6.88
CA LEU A 395 -12.69 6.64 -6.98
C LEU A 395 -12.24 6.51 -8.45
N LYS A 396 -13.03 5.84 -9.31
CA LYS A 396 -12.76 5.78 -10.76
C LYS A 396 -12.60 7.19 -11.35
N HIS A 397 -13.53 8.08 -11.03
CA HIS A 397 -13.48 9.46 -11.51
C HIS A 397 -12.27 10.25 -11.00
N LEU A 398 -11.87 10.06 -9.73
CA LEU A 398 -10.68 10.70 -9.16
C LEU A 398 -9.37 10.20 -9.80
N ILE A 399 -9.32 8.90 -10.13
CA ILE A 399 -8.19 8.31 -10.86
C ILE A 399 -8.11 8.88 -12.28
N ASP A 400 -9.25 8.98 -12.98
CA ASP A 400 -9.31 9.56 -14.32
C ASP A 400 -8.88 11.04 -14.35
N LEU A 401 -9.15 11.77 -13.27
CA LEU A 401 -8.73 13.17 -13.09
C LEU A 401 -7.30 13.33 -12.56
N GLN A 402 -6.57 12.24 -12.31
CA GLN A 402 -5.23 12.25 -11.70
C GLN A 402 -5.17 13.08 -10.41
N ALA A 403 -6.18 12.91 -9.54
CA ALA A 403 -6.22 13.62 -8.25
C ALA A 403 -4.99 13.28 -7.37
N PRO A 404 -4.57 14.19 -6.48
CA PRO A 404 -3.47 13.91 -5.55
C PRO A 404 -3.69 12.65 -4.72
N GLU A 405 -2.60 11.91 -4.41
CA GLU A 405 -2.67 10.64 -3.68
C GLU A 405 -3.40 10.73 -2.34
N ILE A 406 -3.30 11.85 -1.63
CA ILE A 406 -4.00 12.08 -0.36
C ILE A 406 -5.53 12.00 -0.54
N ILE A 407 -6.05 12.47 -1.68
CA ILE A 407 -7.50 12.42 -1.98
C ILE A 407 -7.89 11.01 -2.41
N ILE A 408 -7.05 10.32 -3.17
CA ILE A 408 -7.28 8.94 -3.61
C ILE A 408 -7.25 7.95 -2.43
N ARG A 409 -6.39 8.22 -1.43
CA ARG A 409 -6.23 7.43 -0.21
C ARG A 409 -7.45 7.50 0.72
N ASN A 410 -8.17 8.62 0.73
CA ASN A 410 -9.36 8.85 1.54
C ASN A 410 -10.63 8.29 0.88
#